data_AF-A0A1B6GHZ3-F1
#
_entry.id   AF-A0A1B6GHZ3-F1
#
_cell.length_a   1.000
_cell.length_b   1.000
_cell.length_c   1.000
_cell.angle_alpha   90.00
_cell.angle_beta   90.00
_cell.angle_gamma   90.00
#
_symmetry.space_group_name_H-M   'P 1'
#
loop_
_entity.id
_entity.type
_entity.pdbx_description
1 polymer ?
#
loop_
_entity_poly.entity_id
_entity_poly.type
_entity_poly.pdbx_seq_one_letter_code
_entity_poly.pdbx_strand_id
1 'polypeptide(L)'
;DILYKVMSGCPDVLFDCEWKGTPYNCCEGFSAILTEVGFCFTFNSRHSHAGSDNLRVTGEEGEFKPHLIHETDSKWAMIVNILNVEQNNIRVYIHTADEGPSLDLAPQHVWKRTINKIQFSAKH
;
A
#
# COMPACT_ATOMS: atom_id res chain seq x y z
N ASP A 1 -16.14 -12.33 8.03
CA ASP A 1 -16.00 -12.71 6.62
C ASP A 1 -14.79 -13.62 6.45
N ILE A 2 -14.92 -14.76 5.77
CA ILE A 2 -13.89 -15.82 5.68
C ILE A 2 -12.72 -15.37 4.79
N LEU A 3 -12.99 -14.49 3.83
CA LEU A 3 -12.02 -14.01 2.84
C LEU A 3 -10.80 -13.33 3.51
N TYR A 4 -11.03 -12.53 4.55
CA TYR A 4 -9.98 -11.83 5.31
C TYR A 4 -9.15 -12.73 6.23
N LYS A 5 -9.59 -13.96 6.51
CA LYS A 5 -8.82 -14.90 7.35
C LYS A 5 -7.69 -15.59 6.59
N VAL A 6 -7.72 -15.53 5.26
CA VAL A 6 -6.75 -16.20 4.38
C VAL A 6 -5.70 -15.23 3.85
N MET A 7 -5.94 -13.90 3.93
CA MET A 7 -4.92 -12.91 3.59
C MET A 7 -3.80 -12.90 4.62
N SER A 8 -2.56 -12.78 4.16
CA SER A 8 -1.41 -12.46 5.01
C SER A 8 -1.65 -11.10 5.67
N GLY A 9 -1.31 -11.00 6.96
CA GLY A 9 -1.36 -9.71 7.64
C GLY A 9 -0.32 -8.76 7.04
N CYS A 10 -0.55 -7.45 7.18
CA CYS A 10 0.46 -6.45 6.83
C CYS A 10 1.86 -6.77 7.40
N PRO A 11 2.04 -7.11 8.70
CA PRO A 11 3.39 -7.36 9.24
C PRO A 11 4.06 -8.62 8.68
N ASP A 12 3.29 -9.54 8.08
CA ASP A 12 3.83 -10.74 7.45
C ASP A 12 4.35 -10.45 6.03
N VAL A 13 4.02 -9.28 5.47
CA VAL A 13 4.34 -8.90 4.08
C VAL A 13 5.23 -7.67 4.04
N LEU A 14 4.87 -6.59 4.72
CA LEU A 14 5.54 -5.29 4.67
C LEU A 14 6.26 -5.00 5.98
N PHE A 15 7.53 -4.60 5.88
CA PHE A 15 8.34 -4.22 7.04
C PHE A 15 9.34 -3.11 6.67
N ASP A 16 9.93 -2.48 7.70
CA ASP A 16 11.00 -1.48 7.55
C ASP A 16 10.68 -0.41 6.48
N CYS A 17 9.55 0.27 6.68
CA CYS A 17 9.12 1.34 5.78
C CYS A 17 9.77 2.67 6.15
N GLU A 18 10.01 3.50 5.13
CA GLU A 18 10.48 4.87 5.28
C GLU A 18 9.56 5.80 4.48
N TRP A 19 9.04 6.83 5.13
CA TRP A 19 8.27 7.90 4.50
C TRP A 19 9.03 9.20 4.64
N LYS A 20 9.33 9.87 3.52
CA LYS A 20 10.05 11.16 3.49
C LYS A 20 11.39 11.17 4.24
N GLY A 21 12.10 10.04 4.27
CA GLY A 21 13.40 9.96 4.96
C GLY A 21 13.31 9.53 6.42
N THR A 22 12.11 9.35 6.98
CA THR A 22 11.94 8.94 8.38
C THR A 22 11.37 7.52 8.47
N PRO A 23 11.81 6.70 9.45
CA PRO A 23 11.17 5.43 9.74
C PRO A 23 9.66 5.60 9.92
N TYR A 24 8.89 4.71 9.31
CA TYR A 24 7.44 4.81 9.23
C TYR A 24 6.79 3.45 9.46
N ASN A 25 5.69 3.41 10.19
CA ASN A 25 4.97 2.16 10.44
C ASN A 25 4.25 1.72 9.16
N CYS A 26 4.73 0.64 8.54
CA CYS A 26 4.15 0.10 7.31
C CYS A 26 2.64 -0.09 7.41
N CYS A 27 2.15 -0.62 8.54
CA CYS A 27 0.75 -0.99 8.71
C CYS A 27 -0.15 0.14 9.18
N GLU A 28 0.41 1.32 9.44
CA GLU A 28 -0.36 2.57 9.61
C GLU A 28 -0.61 3.26 8.25
N GLY A 29 0.34 3.20 7.32
CA GLY A 29 0.17 3.83 6.00
C GLY A 29 -0.36 2.91 4.91
N PHE A 30 -0.08 1.61 4.99
CA PHE A 30 -0.63 0.62 4.08
C PHE A 30 -1.87 -0.04 4.67
N SER A 31 -2.95 0.01 3.91
CA SER A 31 -4.20 -0.66 4.26
C SER A 31 -4.54 -1.73 3.22
N ALA A 32 -5.24 -2.77 3.68
CA ALA A 32 -5.70 -3.82 2.80
C ALA A 32 -6.82 -3.28 1.90
N ILE A 33 -6.79 -3.67 0.64
CA ILE A 33 -7.85 -3.36 -0.31
C ILE A 33 -8.16 -4.61 -1.13
N LEU A 34 -9.46 -4.90 -1.29
CA LEU A 34 -9.90 -5.96 -2.19
C LEU A 34 -9.95 -5.38 -3.59
N THR A 35 -9.23 -6.03 -4.51
CA THR A 35 -9.20 -5.68 -5.92
C THR A 35 -9.66 -6.89 -6.73
N GLU A 36 -9.87 -6.72 -8.03
CA GLU A 36 -10.27 -7.81 -8.91
C GLU A 36 -9.14 -8.85 -9.13
N VAL A 37 -7.89 -8.50 -8.81
CA VAL A 37 -6.76 -9.46 -8.82
C VAL A 37 -6.52 -10.12 -7.45
N GLY A 38 -7.37 -9.83 -6.46
CA GLY A 38 -7.28 -10.32 -5.08
C GLY A 38 -6.92 -9.23 -4.07
N PHE A 39 -6.48 -9.63 -2.89
CA PHE A 39 -6.07 -8.70 -1.83
C PHE A 39 -4.74 -8.03 -2.16
N CYS A 40 -4.72 -6.71 -2.03
CA CYS A 40 -3.53 -5.87 -2.17
C CYS A 40 -3.34 -5.01 -0.91
N PHE A 41 -2.13 -4.47 -0.75
CA PHE A 41 -1.86 -3.38 0.19
C PHE A 41 -1.72 -2.09 -0.61
N THR A 42 -2.44 -1.05 -0.18
CA THR A 42 -2.42 0.26 -0.82
C THR A 42 -1.98 1.34 0.16
N PHE A 43 -1.21 2.30 -0.33
CA PHE A 43 -0.80 3.50 0.40
C PHE A 43 -1.51 4.70 -0.21
N ASN A 44 -1.90 5.67 0.62
CA ASN A 44 -2.48 6.95 0.19
C ASN A 44 -3.69 6.82 -0.76
N SER A 45 -4.60 5.89 -0.46
CA SER A 45 -5.85 5.70 -1.21
C SER A 45 -7.06 5.98 -0.32
N ARG A 46 -8.03 6.74 -0.84
CA ARG A 46 -9.31 7.01 -0.18
C ARG A 46 -10.16 5.75 -0.03
N HIS A 47 -9.98 4.77 -0.93
CA HIS A 47 -10.82 3.57 -1.03
C HIS A 47 -10.29 2.39 -0.20
N SER A 48 -9.26 2.62 0.61
CA SER A 48 -8.68 1.55 1.41
C SER A 48 -9.57 1.20 2.61
N HIS A 49 -9.73 -0.10 2.87
CA HIS A 49 -10.36 -0.54 4.10
C HIS A 49 -9.28 -0.58 5.17
N ALA A 50 -9.32 0.37 6.10
CA ALA A 50 -8.45 0.35 7.28
C ALA A 50 -8.55 -1.03 7.95
N GLY A 51 -7.43 -1.75 8.00
CA GLY A 51 -7.36 -3.09 8.58
C GLY A 51 -7.68 -3.06 10.07
N SER A 52 -8.75 -3.76 10.45
CA SER A 52 -9.03 -4.28 11.78
C SER A 52 -8.83 -3.32 12.97
N ASP A 53 -9.69 -2.31 13.07
CA ASP A 53 -10.46 -2.20 14.31
C ASP A 53 -11.86 -1.70 13.94
N ASN A 54 -12.77 -2.67 13.84
CA ASN A 54 -14.18 -2.50 13.44
C ASN A 54 -14.39 -2.15 11.96
N LEU A 55 -15.00 -3.10 11.26
CA LEU A 55 -15.86 -2.82 10.11
C LEU A 55 -16.71 -1.58 10.48
N ARG A 56 -16.39 -0.41 9.92
CA ARG A 56 -17.13 0.83 10.13
C ARG A 56 -18.51 0.67 9.50
N VAL A 57 -19.42 0.04 10.25
CA VAL A 57 -20.86 -0.07 9.97
C VAL A 57 -21.58 1.24 10.34
N THR A 58 -20.88 2.18 10.97
CA THR A 58 -21.34 3.56 11.12
C THR A 58 -20.77 4.38 9.98
N GLY A 59 -21.64 4.92 9.12
CA GLY A 59 -21.31 5.74 7.94
C GLY A 59 -20.62 7.08 8.23
N GLU A 60 -19.73 7.12 9.20
CA GLU A 60 -18.73 8.17 9.37
C GLU A 60 -17.44 7.67 8.72
N GLU A 61 -17.34 7.89 7.40
CA GLU A 61 -16.05 7.93 6.73
C GLU A 61 -15.21 8.97 7.48
N GLY A 62 -14.18 8.51 8.21
CA GLY A 62 -13.16 9.44 8.68
C GLY A 62 -12.62 10.21 7.49
N GLU A 63 -12.49 11.53 7.63
CA GLU A 63 -11.98 12.38 6.56
C GLU A 63 -10.66 11.81 6.01
N PHE A 64 -10.64 11.45 4.72
CA PHE A 64 -9.42 10.99 4.06
C PHE A 64 -8.41 12.12 4.03
N LYS A 65 -7.26 11.91 4.69
CA LYS A 65 -6.14 12.85 4.72
C LYS A 65 -5.00 12.29 3.88
N PRO A 66 -4.73 12.86 2.69
CA PRO A 66 -3.69 12.33 1.82
C PRO A 66 -2.29 12.55 2.41
N HIS A 67 -1.42 11.58 2.20
CA HIS A 67 0.01 11.67 2.48
C HIS A 67 0.69 12.46 1.36
N LEU A 68 0.70 13.79 1.48
CA LEU A 68 1.27 14.69 0.48
C LEU A 68 2.79 14.82 0.62
N ILE A 69 3.47 14.98 -0.50
CA ILE A 69 4.87 15.42 -0.58
C ILE A 69 4.86 16.93 -0.83
N HIS A 70 5.69 17.65 -0.08
CA HIS A 70 5.89 19.08 -0.19
C HIS A 70 7.34 19.37 -0.60
N GLU A 71 7.55 20.49 -1.28
CA GLU A 71 8.88 20.87 -1.76
C GLU A 71 9.90 21.03 -0.62
N THR A 72 9.41 21.34 0.58
CA THR A 72 10.19 21.50 1.81
C THR A 72 10.60 20.18 2.47
N ASP A 73 10.08 19.04 2.02
CA ASP A 73 10.41 17.75 2.62
C ASP A 73 11.86 17.36 2.32
N SER A 74 12.54 16.80 3.33
CA SER A 74 13.95 16.41 3.22
C SER A 74 14.22 15.29 2.21
N LYS A 75 13.20 14.48 1.88
CA LYS A 75 13.26 13.43 0.86
C LYS A 75 11.87 13.19 0.29
N TRP A 76 11.79 13.00 -1.02
CA TRP A 76 10.53 12.69 -1.71
C TRP A 76 10.52 11.22 -2.07
N ALA A 77 10.34 10.38 -1.06
CA ALA A 77 10.35 8.94 -1.26
C ALA A 77 9.42 8.18 -0.29
N MET A 78 8.85 7.10 -0.80
CA MET A 78 8.34 6.00 -0.01
C MET A 78 9.22 4.77 -0.26
N ILE A 79 9.72 4.17 0.81
CA ILE A 79 10.49 2.94 0.76
C ILE A 79 9.76 1.88 1.58
N VAL A 80 9.71 0.67 1.04
CA VAL A 80 9.02 -0.47 1.64
C VAL A 80 9.89 -1.69 1.46
N ASN A 81 10.21 -2.40 2.55
CA ASN A 81 10.81 -3.73 2.46
C ASN A 81 9.71 -4.80 2.56
N ILE A 82 9.93 -5.93 1.87
CA ILE A 82 8.93 -6.99 1.75
C ILE A 82 9.53 -8.32 2.21
N LEU A 83 8.85 -9.02 3.10
CA LEU A 83 9.32 -10.29 3.65
C LEU A 83 9.18 -11.42 2.62
N ASN A 84 10.24 -12.23 2.55
CA ASN A 84 10.33 -13.57 1.96
C ASN A 84 9.41 -13.86 0.76
N VAL A 85 9.67 -13.17 -0.35
CA VAL A 85 8.92 -13.24 -1.59
C VAL A 85 9.51 -14.28 -2.56
N GLU A 86 9.88 -15.46 -2.09
CA GLU A 86 10.60 -16.45 -2.92
C GLU A 86 9.80 -16.97 -4.13
N GLN A 87 8.50 -16.65 -4.22
CA GLN A 87 7.63 -17.02 -5.35
C GLN A 87 6.63 -15.95 -5.83
N ASN A 88 6.49 -14.79 -5.18
CA ASN A 88 5.41 -13.87 -5.57
C ASN A 88 5.83 -12.89 -6.66
N ASN A 89 5.12 -12.94 -7.77
CA ASN A 89 5.15 -11.88 -8.77
C ASN A 89 4.48 -10.63 -8.16
N ILE A 90 5.26 -9.62 -7.78
CA ILE A 90 4.69 -8.38 -7.27
C ILE A 90 4.21 -7.56 -8.46
N ARG A 91 2.93 -7.18 -8.42
CA ARG A 91 2.31 -6.25 -9.35
C ARG A 91 2.12 -4.93 -8.62
N VAL A 92 2.71 -3.87 -9.16
CA VAL A 92 2.57 -2.53 -8.64
C VAL A 92 1.63 -1.74 -9.53
N TYR A 93 0.66 -1.11 -8.90
CA TYR A 93 -0.31 -0.23 -9.51
C TYR A 93 -0.10 1.18 -8.96
N ILE A 94 0.09 2.15 -9.85
CA ILE A 94 0.21 3.57 -9.51
C ILE A 94 -1.00 4.27 -10.13
N HIS A 95 -1.77 4.92 -9.27
CA HIS A 95 -2.98 5.66 -9.62
C HIS A 95 -3.15 6.84 -8.66
N THR A 96 -4.12 7.70 -8.93
CA THR A 96 -4.46 8.81 -8.04
C THR A 96 -5.14 8.32 -6.76
N ALA A 97 -5.06 9.08 -5.68
CA ALA A 97 -5.68 8.71 -4.39
C ALA A 97 -7.22 8.52 -4.48
N ASP A 98 -7.84 9.19 -5.46
CA ASP A 98 -9.28 9.25 -5.68
C ASP A 98 -9.79 8.12 -6.58
N GLU A 99 -8.92 7.49 -7.35
CA GLU A 99 -9.25 6.35 -8.22
C GLU A 99 -9.36 5.07 -7.40
N GLY A 100 -10.46 4.34 -7.61
CA GLY A 100 -10.61 2.99 -7.08
C GLY A 100 -9.77 1.97 -7.85
N PRO A 101 -9.47 0.81 -7.27
CA PRO A 101 -8.82 -0.29 -7.99
C PRO A 101 -9.78 -0.81 -9.08
N SER A 102 -9.51 -0.48 -10.36
CA SER A 102 -10.34 -0.84 -11.52
C SER A 102 -9.63 -1.81 -12.47
N LEU A 103 -10.42 -2.66 -13.16
CA LEU A 103 -10.04 -3.77 -14.06
C LEU A 103 -9.11 -3.34 -15.21
N ASP A 104 -9.21 -2.08 -15.62
CA ASP A 104 -8.55 -1.58 -16.83
C ASP A 104 -7.10 -1.12 -16.59
N LEU A 105 -6.62 -1.10 -15.35
CA LEU A 105 -5.25 -0.73 -15.04
C LEU A 105 -4.33 -1.96 -15.12
N ALA A 106 -3.58 -2.06 -16.22
CA ALA A 106 -2.42 -2.94 -16.25
C ALA A 106 -1.39 -2.46 -15.22
N PRO A 107 -0.72 -3.38 -14.49
CA PRO A 107 0.32 -2.99 -13.53
C PRO A 107 1.46 -2.27 -14.26
N GLN A 108 1.86 -1.10 -13.77
CA GLN A 108 2.99 -0.35 -14.34
C GLN A 108 4.31 -1.11 -14.15
N HIS A 109 4.42 -1.92 -13.09
CA HIS A 109 5.55 -2.81 -12.87
C HIS A 109 5.11 -4.22 -12.46
N VAL A 110 5.70 -5.21 -13.13
CA VAL A 110 5.57 -6.63 -12.79
C VAL A 110 6.95 -7.18 -12.52
N TRP A 111 7.23 -7.52 -11.28
CA TRP A 111 8.51 -8.14 -10.91
C TRP A 111 8.33 -9.63 -10.70
N LYS A 112 9.09 -10.43 -11.47
CA LYS A 112 9.02 -11.89 -11.47
C LYS A 112 10.12 -12.58 -10.67
N ARG A 113 10.74 -11.84 -9.75
CA ARG A 113 11.88 -12.28 -8.91
C ARG A 113 11.66 -11.77 -7.50
N THR A 114 12.38 -12.34 -6.53
CA THR A 114 12.37 -11.87 -5.15
C THR A 114 12.76 -10.39 -5.09
N ILE A 115 11.86 -9.56 -4.55
CA ILE A 115 12.08 -8.14 -4.30
C ILE A 115 12.06 -7.92 -2.80
N ASN A 116 13.21 -7.50 -2.25
CA ASN A 116 13.32 -7.23 -0.82
C ASN A 116 13.02 -5.77 -0.47
N LYS A 117 13.11 -4.86 -1.45
CA LYS A 117 12.96 -3.41 -1.26
C LYS A 117 12.36 -2.77 -2.51
N ILE A 118 11.32 -1.97 -2.30
CA ILE A 118 10.71 -1.10 -3.30
C ILE A 118 10.95 0.34 -2.86
N GLN A 119 11.32 1.20 -3.81
CA GLN A 119 11.46 2.63 -3.60
C GLN A 119 10.73 3.39 -4.71
N PHE A 120 9.79 4.23 -4.31
CA PHE A 120 9.21 5.26 -5.16
C PHE A 120 9.83 6.59 -4.76
N SER A 121 10.57 7.23 -5.66
CA SER A 121 11.19 8.51 -5.38
C SER A 121 11.20 9.41 -6.60
N ALA A 122 11.06 10.73 -6.38
CA ALA A 122 11.33 11.69 -7.43
C ALA A 122 12.81 11.65 -7.83
N LYS A 123 13.09 11.75 -9.12
CA LYS A 123 14.45 11.90 -9.62
C LYS A 123 14.86 13.36 -9.40
N HIS A 124 15.82 13.58 -8.52
CA HIS A 124 16.52 14.85 -8.40
C HIS A 124 17.91 14.75 -9.03
#